data_AF-A0A5R9M979-F1
#
_entry.id   AF-A0A5R9M979-F1
#
_cell.length_a   1.000
_cell.length_b   1.000
_cell.length_c   1.000
_cell.angle_alpha   90.00
_cell.angle_beta   90.00
_cell.angle_gamma   90.00
#
_symmetry.space_group_name_H-M   'P 1'
#
loop_
_entity.id
_entity.type
_entity.pdbx_description
1 polymer ?
#
loop_
_entity_poly.entity_id
_entity_poly.type
_entity_poly.pdbx_seq_one_letter_code
_entity_poly.pdbx_strand_id
1 'polypeptide(L)'
;MEIRIRLVGHSPTPDLVEEIVRSSLHEYLLTSWQGRNPMLRAMVVVLPDLHSEDTELLDKAQERVKDDYVAQGLMVGQFHENCDVRAARNPRFAVSKAPVPVLAIRSIALHDIFFLSERAQWFEKYREKFGKFFGPQTAPMDAILVERYRQSERDYGYRD
;
A
#
# COMPACT_ATOMS: atom_id res chain seq x y z
N MET A 1 7.61 12.09 -8.56
CA MET A 1 7.90 10.66 -8.26
C MET A 1 9.36 10.56 -7.96
N GLU A 2 9.72 9.75 -6.97
CA GLU A 2 11.09 9.53 -6.52
C GLU A 2 11.43 8.05 -6.63
N ILE A 3 12.67 7.73 -6.99
CA ILE A 3 13.15 6.34 -7.06
C ILE A 3 14.34 6.21 -6.13
N ARG A 4 14.37 5.12 -5.36
CA ARG A 4 15.49 4.74 -4.49
C ARG A 4 15.93 3.34 -4.87
N ILE A 5 17.23 3.14 -5.01
CA ILE A 5 17.81 1.82 -5.22
C ILE A 5 18.47 1.42 -3.91
N ARG A 6 18.20 0.20 -3.44
CA ARG A 6 18.80 -0.39 -2.24
C ARG A 6 19.30 -1.78 -2.60
N LEU A 7 20.46 -2.13 -2.09
CA LEU A 7 21.07 -3.44 -2.30
C LEU A 7 20.88 -4.28 -1.04
N VAL A 8 20.56 -5.55 -1.21
CA VAL A 8 20.38 -6.52 -0.11
C VAL A 8 21.53 -7.51 0.01
N GLY A 9 22.41 -7.58 -1.00
CA GLY A 9 23.55 -8.48 -1.06
C GLY A 9 23.17 -9.93 -1.35
N HIS A 10 24.19 -10.79 -1.40
CA HIS A 10 24.08 -12.20 -1.83
C HIS A 10 23.33 -13.13 -0.87
N SER A 11 23.06 -12.69 0.36
CA SER A 11 22.37 -13.49 1.38
C SER A 11 21.51 -12.55 2.22
N PRO A 12 20.39 -12.07 1.64
CA PRO A 12 19.53 -11.10 2.30
C PRO A 12 18.93 -11.69 3.58
N THR A 13 18.97 -10.94 4.66
CA THR A 13 18.32 -11.35 5.92
C THR A 13 16.93 -10.71 6.03
N PRO A 14 15.98 -11.35 6.73
CA PRO A 14 14.67 -10.75 7.00
C PRO A 14 14.79 -9.36 7.64
N ASP A 15 15.70 -9.20 8.60
CA ASP A 15 15.90 -7.94 9.32
C ASP A 15 16.42 -6.82 8.41
N LEU A 16 17.30 -7.14 7.46
CA LEU A 16 17.81 -6.16 6.50
C LEU A 16 16.69 -5.67 5.57
N VAL A 17 15.88 -6.59 5.03
CA VAL A 17 14.77 -6.23 4.13
C VAL A 17 13.71 -5.45 4.91
N GLU A 18 13.40 -5.84 6.14
CA GLU A 18 12.49 -5.09 7.01
C GLU A 18 13.02 -3.67 7.30
N GLU A 19 14.31 -3.53 7.62
CA GLU A 19 14.91 -2.22 7.89
C GLU A 19 14.92 -1.33 6.64
N ILE A 20 15.17 -1.87 5.45
CA ILE A 20 15.06 -1.13 4.19
C ILE A 20 13.62 -0.62 4.01
N VAL A 21 12.63 -1.48 4.21
CA VAL A 21 11.23 -1.08 4.08
C VAL A 21 10.87 -0.03 5.14
N ARG A 22 11.23 -0.24 6.41
CA ARG A 22 10.96 0.70 7.51
C ARG A 22 11.62 2.07 7.31
N SER A 23 12.90 2.09 6.95
CA SER A 23 13.64 3.33 6.68
C SER A 23 13.09 4.10 5.47
N SER A 24 12.49 3.40 4.49
CA SER A 24 11.85 4.04 3.34
C SER A 24 10.61 4.86 3.71
N LEU A 25 9.90 4.51 4.79
CA LEU A 25 8.83 5.34 5.34
C LEU A 25 9.38 6.69 5.81
N HIS A 26 10.45 6.66 6.62
CA HIS A 26 11.10 7.88 7.09
C HIS A 26 11.63 8.73 5.93
N GLU A 27 12.24 8.09 4.94
CA GLU A 27 12.73 8.78 3.75
C GLU A 27 11.60 9.44 2.94
N TYR A 28 10.46 8.77 2.78
CA TYR A 28 9.28 9.36 2.13
C TYR A 28 8.80 10.62 2.85
N LEU A 29 8.73 10.59 4.19
CA LEU A 29 8.26 11.69 5.02
C LEU A 29 9.23 12.89 5.00
N LEU A 30 10.53 12.64 4.93
CA LEU A 30 11.57 13.67 4.88
C LEU A 30 11.86 14.20 3.46
N THR A 31 11.34 13.54 2.43
CA THR A 31 11.59 13.93 1.05
C THR A 31 10.91 15.27 0.71
N SER A 32 11.71 16.20 0.18
CA SER A 32 11.21 17.44 -0.41
C SER A 32 10.62 17.18 -1.80
N TRP A 33 9.29 17.15 -1.87
CA TRP A 33 8.58 16.82 -3.11
C TRP A 33 8.49 17.99 -4.08
N GLN A 34 8.82 17.72 -5.34
CA GLN A 34 8.55 18.63 -6.46
C GLN A 34 7.08 18.51 -6.91
N GLY A 35 6.46 19.65 -7.21
CA GLY A 35 5.06 19.71 -7.67
C GLY A 35 4.05 20.02 -6.57
N ARG A 36 2.92 20.63 -6.96
CA ARG A 36 1.95 21.19 -6.03
C ARG A 36 0.91 20.20 -5.51
N ASN A 37 0.70 19.06 -6.19
CA ASN A 37 -0.34 18.10 -5.82
C ASN A 37 0.23 16.97 -4.95
N PRO A 38 -0.08 16.92 -3.65
CA PRO A 38 0.44 15.88 -2.76
C PRO A 38 -0.03 14.47 -3.11
N MET A 39 -1.15 14.31 -3.83
CA MET A 39 -1.68 13.00 -4.25
C MET A 39 -0.87 12.35 -5.36
N LEU A 40 -0.01 13.11 -6.05
CA LEU A 40 0.89 12.59 -7.09
C LEU A 40 2.28 12.25 -6.54
N ARG A 41 2.48 12.36 -5.22
CA ARG A 41 3.72 11.96 -4.56
C ARG A 41 3.76 10.44 -4.45
N ALA A 42 4.85 9.87 -4.94
CA ALA A 42 5.09 8.45 -4.91
C ALA A 42 6.60 8.21 -4.85
N MET A 43 7.02 7.25 -4.02
CA MET A 43 8.38 6.74 -3.95
C MET A 43 8.37 5.27 -4.35
N VAL A 44 9.31 4.88 -5.20
CA VAL A 44 9.55 3.48 -5.57
C VAL A 44 10.92 3.07 -5.06
N VAL A 45 10.96 2.07 -4.20
CA VAL A 45 12.21 1.47 -3.71
C VAL A 45 12.45 0.21 -4.52
N VAL A 46 13.59 0.14 -5.19
CA VAL A 46 13.97 -0.96 -6.08
C VAL A 46 15.08 -1.78 -5.42
N LEU A 47 14.89 -3.10 -5.39
CA LEU A 47 15.83 -4.07 -4.84
C LEU A 47 16.36 -4.95 -5.99
N PRO A 48 17.29 -4.45 -6.81
CA PRO A 48 17.68 -5.13 -8.04
C PRO A 48 18.48 -6.42 -7.82
N ASP A 49 19.03 -6.63 -6.63
CA ASP A 49 19.79 -7.81 -6.21
C ASP A 49 19.00 -8.71 -5.24
N LEU A 50 17.70 -8.44 -5.01
CA LEU A 50 16.82 -9.39 -4.33
C LEU A 50 16.35 -10.44 -5.36
N HIS A 51 16.83 -11.67 -5.22
CA HIS A 51 16.54 -12.74 -6.16
C HIS A 51 15.14 -13.35 -5.96
N SER A 52 14.68 -14.09 -6.97
CA SER A 52 13.35 -14.71 -7.05
C SER A 52 12.98 -15.49 -5.79
N GLU A 53 13.91 -16.34 -5.37
CA GLU A 53 13.84 -17.25 -4.25
C GLU A 53 13.69 -16.52 -2.91
N ASP A 54 14.15 -15.27 -2.82
CA ASP A 54 14.17 -14.46 -1.62
C ASP A 54 13.00 -13.46 -1.56
N THR A 55 12.14 -13.40 -2.58
CA THR A 55 11.08 -12.38 -2.66
C THR A 55 10.03 -12.47 -1.55
N GLU A 56 9.89 -13.62 -0.89
CA GLU A 56 9.05 -13.78 0.31
C GLU A 56 9.53 -12.90 1.48
N LEU A 57 10.82 -12.53 1.52
CA LEU A 57 11.34 -11.59 2.50
C LEU A 57 10.68 -10.21 2.35
N LEU A 58 10.42 -9.78 1.11
CA LEU A 58 9.75 -8.50 0.83
C LEU A 58 8.28 -8.55 1.22
N ASP A 59 7.59 -9.67 0.98
CA ASP A 59 6.21 -9.88 1.43
C ASP A 59 6.11 -9.76 2.96
N LYS A 60 6.97 -10.49 3.69
CA LYS A 60 7.00 -10.47 5.16
C LYS A 60 7.35 -9.09 5.71
N ALA A 61 8.32 -8.41 5.11
CA ALA A 61 8.70 -7.05 5.50
C ALA A 61 7.52 -6.08 5.29
N GLN A 62 6.88 -6.12 4.12
CA GLN A 62 5.72 -5.27 3.80
C GLN A 62 4.55 -5.51 4.76
N GLU A 63 4.25 -6.77 5.09
CA GLU A 63 3.18 -7.10 6.03
C GLU A 63 3.44 -6.51 7.43
N ARG A 64 4.67 -6.64 7.93
CA ARG A 64 5.06 -6.18 9.28
C ARG A 64 5.01 -4.67 9.44
N VAL A 65 5.31 -3.90 8.39
CA VAL A 65 5.35 -2.44 8.46
C VAL A 65 4.07 -1.76 7.99
N LYS A 66 3.12 -2.49 7.36
CA LYS A 66 1.94 -1.88 6.73
C LYS A 66 1.13 -1.03 7.70
N ASP A 67 1.05 -1.44 8.96
CA ASP A 67 0.40 -0.67 10.04
C ASP A 67 1.00 0.74 10.17
N ASP A 68 2.32 0.86 10.18
CA ASP A 68 3.04 2.14 10.31
C ASP A 68 2.78 3.06 9.11
N TYR A 69 2.75 2.50 7.90
CA TYR A 69 2.45 3.26 6.68
C TYR A 69 1.01 3.79 6.66
N VAL A 70 0.05 2.93 6.99
CA VAL A 70 -1.37 3.29 7.00
C VAL A 70 -1.66 4.34 8.07
N ALA A 71 -1.00 4.25 9.24
CA ALA A 71 -1.09 5.27 10.28
C ALA A 71 -0.65 6.66 9.80
N GLN A 72 0.31 6.73 8.87
CA GLN A 72 0.77 7.97 8.22
C GLN A 72 -0.08 8.40 7.01
N GLY A 73 -1.21 7.73 6.75
CA GLY A 73 -2.07 8.02 5.60
C GLY A 73 -1.47 7.59 4.25
N LEU A 74 -0.53 6.65 4.28
CA LEU A 74 0.16 6.10 3.13
C LEU A 74 -0.28 4.67 2.84
N MET A 75 -0.22 4.31 1.57
CA MET A 75 -0.32 2.94 1.11
C MET A 75 1.08 2.47 0.71
N VAL A 76 1.39 1.23 1.07
CA VAL A 76 2.62 0.54 0.69
C VAL A 76 2.25 -0.79 0.04
N GLY A 77 2.81 -1.06 -1.14
CA GLY A 77 2.61 -2.31 -1.86
C GLY A 77 3.93 -2.88 -2.36
N GLN A 78 4.06 -4.19 -2.27
CA GLN A 78 5.15 -4.97 -2.82
C GLN A 78 4.81 -5.49 -4.20
N PHE A 79 5.82 -5.55 -5.06
CA PHE A 79 5.70 -6.08 -6.41
C PHE A 79 6.96 -6.87 -6.73
N HIS A 80 6.80 -8.08 -7.25
CA HIS A 80 7.90 -8.96 -7.66
C HIS A 80 7.35 -10.08 -8.54
N GLU A 81 8.22 -10.86 -9.15
CA GLU A 81 7.82 -11.88 -10.12
C GLU A 81 6.99 -13.01 -9.51
N ASN A 82 7.18 -13.30 -8.22
CA ASN A 82 6.45 -14.34 -7.48
C ASN A 82 5.21 -13.81 -6.73
N CYS A 83 4.94 -12.51 -6.76
CA CYS A 83 3.86 -11.91 -5.96
C CYS A 83 2.48 -12.46 -6.37
N ASP A 84 1.65 -12.85 -5.40
CA ASP A 84 0.33 -13.43 -5.66
C ASP A 84 -0.85 -12.51 -5.35
N VAL A 85 -0.59 -11.23 -5.05
CA VAL A 85 -1.66 -10.24 -4.84
C VAL A 85 -2.51 -10.13 -6.09
N ARG A 86 -3.83 -10.33 -5.93
CA ARG A 86 -4.82 -10.36 -7.01
C ARG A 86 -5.62 -9.06 -7.10
N ALA A 87 -6.12 -8.76 -8.30
CA ALA A 87 -7.00 -7.62 -8.49
C ALA A 87 -8.31 -7.79 -7.72
N ALA A 88 -8.76 -6.74 -7.04
CA ALA A 88 -10.05 -6.73 -6.35
C ALA A 88 -11.24 -7.07 -7.26
N ARG A 89 -11.15 -6.76 -8.56
CA ARG A 89 -12.21 -6.99 -9.55
C ARG A 89 -12.00 -8.21 -10.44
N ASN A 90 -10.81 -8.79 -10.42
CA ASN A 90 -10.47 -9.94 -11.26
C ASN A 90 -9.43 -10.82 -10.53
N PRO A 91 -9.88 -11.83 -9.76
CA PRO A 91 -8.98 -12.71 -9.02
C PRO A 91 -7.97 -13.46 -9.90
N ARG A 92 -8.24 -13.62 -11.20
CA ARG A 92 -7.32 -14.26 -12.15
C ARG A 92 -6.16 -13.36 -12.57
N PHE A 93 -6.21 -12.07 -12.24
CA PHE A 93 -5.17 -11.11 -12.59
C PHE A 93 -4.24 -10.87 -11.39
N ALA A 94 -3.00 -11.34 -11.49
CA ALA A 94 -1.95 -11.02 -10.52
C ALA A 94 -1.46 -9.58 -10.76
N VAL A 95 -1.95 -8.64 -9.95
CA VAL A 95 -1.76 -7.20 -10.17
C VAL A 95 -0.38 -6.70 -9.77
N SER A 96 0.28 -7.44 -8.87
CA SER A 96 1.54 -7.01 -8.27
C SER A 96 2.77 -7.72 -8.86
N LYS A 97 2.68 -8.21 -10.10
CA LYS A 97 3.83 -8.78 -10.80
C LYS A 97 4.77 -7.67 -11.28
N ALA A 98 6.06 -7.82 -11.01
CA ALA A 98 7.12 -6.95 -11.55
C ALA A 98 8.40 -7.77 -11.82
N PRO A 99 9.17 -7.44 -12.87
CA PRO A 99 10.39 -8.17 -13.22
C PRO A 99 11.55 -7.90 -12.25
N VAL A 100 11.46 -6.84 -11.44
CA VAL A 100 12.41 -6.50 -10.40
C VAL A 100 11.61 -6.26 -9.11
N PRO A 101 12.03 -6.79 -7.95
CA PRO A 101 11.34 -6.53 -6.70
C PRO A 101 11.33 -5.03 -6.36
N VAL A 102 10.14 -4.50 -6.12
CA VAL A 102 9.93 -3.10 -5.74
C VAL A 102 8.91 -2.95 -4.63
N LEU A 103 9.12 -1.92 -3.81
CA LEU A 103 8.16 -1.39 -2.87
C LEU A 103 7.65 -0.03 -3.38
N ALA A 104 6.34 0.10 -3.60
CA ALA A 104 5.72 1.35 -3.99
C ALA A 104 5.03 2.01 -2.79
N ILE A 105 5.38 3.26 -2.52
CA ILE A 105 4.85 4.07 -1.42
C ILE A 105 4.14 5.27 -2.03
N ARG A 106 2.87 5.51 -1.63
CA ARG A 106 2.11 6.69 -2.06
C ARG A 106 1.06 7.06 -1.01
N SER A 107 0.44 8.22 -1.18
CA SER A 107 -0.77 8.55 -0.43
C SER A 107 -1.87 7.49 -0.64
N ILE A 108 -2.62 7.16 0.41
CA ILE A 108 -3.83 6.33 0.27
C ILE A 108 -4.77 7.00 -0.73
N ALA A 109 -5.33 6.20 -1.63
CA ALA A 109 -6.29 6.59 -2.65
C ALA A 109 -7.66 5.94 -2.37
N LEU A 110 -8.70 6.48 -3.02
CA LEU A 110 -10.08 6.03 -2.83
C LEU A 110 -10.27 4.52 -3.06
N HIS A 111 -9.55 3.93 -4.01
CA HIS A 111 -9.64 2.50 -4.34
C HIS A 111 -8.90 1.59 -3.35
N ASP A 112 -8.10 2.13 -2.43
CA ASP A 112 -7.38 1.31 -1.45
C ASP A 112 -8.31 0.68 -0.41
N ILE A 113 -9.60 1.02 -0.42
CA ILE A 113 -10.60 0.36 0.41
C ILE A 113 -10.60 -1.16 0.25
N PHE A 114 -10.27 -1.67 -0.93
CA PHE A 114 -10.19 -3.11 -1.17
C PHE A 114 -9.08 -3.80 -0.36
N PHE A 115 -8.07 -3.05 0.08
CA PHE A 115 -6.95 -3.56 0.88
C PHE A 115 -6.99 -3.06 2.33
N LEU A 116 -7.61 -1.91 2.59
CA LEU A 116 -7.68 -1.27 3.92
C LEU A 116 -8.93 -1.67 4.71
N SER A 117 -9.88 -2.36 4.10
CA SER A 117 -11.04 -2.94 4.79
C SER A 117 -10.72 -4.23 5.56
N GLU A 118 -9.52 -4.78 5.43
CA GLU A 118 -9.13 -6.06 6.05
C GLU A 118 -8.89 -5.99 7.56
N ARG A 119 -8.63 -4.79 8.11
CA ARG A 119 -8.44 -4.55 9.54
C ARG A 119 -9.15 -3.28 9.98
N ALA A 120 -9.73 -3.28 11.18
CA ALA A 120 -10.47 -2.13 11.72
C ALA A 120 -9.65 -0.83 11.71
N GLN A 121 -8.41 -0.88 12.19
CA GLN A 121 -7.50 0.27 12.26
C GLN A 121 -7.14 0.84 10.88
N TRP A 122 -7.05 0.00 9.85
CA TRP A 122 -6.80 0.45 8.48
C TRP A 122 -8.03 1.12 7.89
N PHE A 123 -9.20 0.52 8.13
CA PHE A 123 -10.46 1.06 7.65
C PHE A 123 -10.76 2.41 8.31
N GLU A 124 -10.41 2.58 9.58
CA GLU A 124 -10.51 3.86 10.26
C GLU A 124 -9.72 4.97 9.57
N LYS A 125 -8.44 4.72 9.24
CA LYS A 125 -7.61 5.69 8.50
C LYS A 125 -8.16 5.98 7.12
N TYR A 126 -8.70 4.96 6.43
CA TYR A 126 -9.40 5.17 5.17
C TYR A 126 -10.63 6.08 5.35
N ARG A 127 -11.47 5.81 6.36
CA ARG A 127 -12.70 6.55 6.65
C ARG A 127 -12.43 8.00 7.02
N GLU A 128 -11.43 8.27 7.84
CA GLU A 128 -11.00 9.64 8.18
C GLU A 128 -10.73 10.47 6.91
N LYS A 129 -10.12 9.85 5.90
CA LYS A 129 -9.75 10.52 4.64
C LYS A 129 -10.89 10.59 3.62
N PHE A 130 -11.70 9.54 3.50
CA PHE A 130 -12.64 9.37 2.40
C PHE A 130 -14.11 9.23 2.80
N GLY A 131 -14.46 9.06 4.07
CA GLY A 131 -15.84 8.80 4.51
C GLY A 131 -16.86 9.82 4.02
N LYS A 132 -16.46 11.09 3.94
CA LYS A 132 -17.28 12.18 3.38
C LYS A 132 -17.76 11.96 1.94
N PHE A 133 -17.08 11.10 1.17
CA PHE A 133 -17.45 10.78 -0.21
C PHE A 133 -18.54 9.70 -0.30
N PHE A 134 -18.89 9.02 0.80
CA PHE A 134 -19.89 7.95 0.81
C PHE A 134 -21.25 8.38 1.39
N GLY A 135 -21.41 9.67 1.75
CA GLY A 135 -22.64 10.21 2.31
C GLY A 135 -23.78 10.38 1.29
N PRO A 136 -25.02 10.64 1.75
CA PRO A 136 -26.21 10.70 0.88
C PRO A 136 -26.19 11.86 -0.15
N GLN A 137 -25.33 12.85 0.03
CA GLN A 137 -25.26 14.06 -0.82
C GLN A 137 -24.10 14.03 -1.83
N THR A 138 -23.40 12.90 -1.96
CA THR A 138 -22.19 12.80 -2.78
C THR A 138 -22.51 12.43 -4.22
N ALA A 139 -21.67 12.88 -5.15
CA ALA A 139 -21.78 12.49 -6.55
C ALA A 139 -21.77 10.95 -6.69
N PRO A 140 -22.41 10.40 -7.75
CA PRO A 140 -22.43 8.97 -7.97
C PRO A 140 -21.01 8.38 -7.99
N MET A 141 -20.76 7.42 -7.09
CA MET A 141 -19.54 6.62 -7.08
C MET A 141 -19.80 5.23 -7.63
N ASP A 142 -18.71 4.55 -7.99
CA ASP A 142 -18.74 3.15 -8.37
C ASP A 142 -19.39 2.30 -7.26
N ALA A 143 -20.43 1.54 -7.63
CA ALA A 143 -21.24 0.76 -6.69
C ALA A 143 -20.41 -0.25 -5.87
N ILE A 144 -19.33 -0.80 -6.44
CA ILE A 144 -18.48 -1.77 -5.73
C ILE A 144 -17.69 -1.08 -4.61
N LEU A 145 -17.26 0.17 -4.82
CA LEU A 145 -16.60 0.95 -3.75
C LEU A 145 -17.58 1.24 -2.62
N VAL A 146 -18.80 1.68 -2.98
CA VAL A 146 -19.85 1.98 -2.00
C VAL A 146 -20.20 0.74 -1.19
N GLU A 147 -20.45 -0.39 -1.85
CA GLU A 147 -20.80 -1.63 -1.14
C GLU A 147 -19.66 -2.07 -0.21
N ARG A 148 -18.40 -2.03 -0.68
CA ARG A 148 -17.26 -2.42 0.15
C ARG A 148 -17.12 -1.50 1.38
N TYR A 149 -17.39 -0.20 1.22
CA TYR A 149 -17.36 0.77 2.31
C TYR A 149 -18.47 0.49 3.33
N ARG A 150 -19.71 0.35 2.87
CA ARG A 150 -20.86 0.08 3.74
C ARG A 150 -20.73 -1.26 4.46
N GLN A 151 -20.19 -2.28 3.80
CA GLN A 151 -19.88 -3.55 4.44
C GLN A 151 -18.85 -3.37 5.56
N SER A 152 -17.78 -2.62 5.31
CA SER A 152 -16.73 -2.37 6.32
C SER A 152 -17.25 -1.56 7.52
N GLU A 153 -18.16 -0.59 7.29
CA GLU A 153 -18.82 0.13 8.39
C GLU A 153 -19.63 -0.81 9.28
N ARG A 154 -20.40 -1.72 8.67
CA ARG A 154 -21.15 -2.75 9.40
C ARG A 154 -20.23 -3.69 10.17
N ASP A 155 -19.18 -4.19 9.52
CA ASP A 155 -18.23 -5.14 10.11
C ASP A 155 -17.50 -4.57 11.34
N TYR A 156 -17.20 -3.27 11.33
CA TYR A 156 -16.48 -2.59 12.41
C TYR A 156 -17.36 -1.71 13.31
N GLY A 157 -18.68 -1.79 13.17
CA GLY A 157 -19.63 -1.12 14.08
C GLY A 157 -19.71 0.40 13.95
N TYR A 158 -19.28 0.96 12.81
CA TYR A 158 -19.50 2.36 12.50
C TYR A 158 -20.94 2.54 12.03
N ARG A 159 -21.74 3.30 12.80
CA ARG A 159 -23.12 3.64 12.43
C ARG A 159 -23.14 4.94 11.63
N ASP A 160 -24.01 4.99 10.63
CA ASP A 160 -24.46 6.21 9.96
C ASP A 160 -25.11 7.21 10.92
#